data_AF-A0A7K1AZQ5-F1
#
_entry.id   AF-A0A7K1AZQ5-F1
#
_cell.length_a   1.000
_cell.length_b   1.000
_cell.length_c   1.000
_cell.angle_alpha   90.00
_cell.angle_beta   90.00
_cell.angle_gamma   90.00
#
_symmetry.space_group_name_H-M   'P 1'
#
loop_
_entity.id
_entity.type
_entity.pdbx_description
1 polymer ?
#
loop_
_entity_poly.entity_id
_entity_poly.type
_entity_poly.pdbx_seq_one_letter_code
_entity_poly.pdbx_strand_id
1 'polypeptide(L)' 'HVKMVERTIGVKPGTGGSSGVGYLLSTLGQPVFADLWAIRARL' A
#
# COMPACT_ATOMS: atom_id res chain seq x y z
N HIS A 1 0.22 -0.40 8.19
CA HIS A 1 -0.60 0.84 8.21
C HIS A 1 -1.97 0.65 7.57
N VAL A 2 -2.05 0.17 6.31
CA VAL A 2 -3.34 -0.01 5.57
C VAL A 2 -4.44 -0.70 6.38
N LYS A 3 -4.16 -1.89 6.94
CA LYS A 3 -5.16 -2.65 7.73
C LYS A 3 -5.64 -1.93 9.00
N MET A 4 -4.79 -1.09 9.59
CA MET A 4 -5.17 -0.26 10.73
C MET A 4 -6.17 0.83 10.31
N VAL A 5 -5.99 1.43 9.12
CA VAL A 5 -6.95 2.38 8.55
C VAL A 5 -8.25 1.67 8.17
N GLU A 6 -8.17 0.54 7.46
CA GLU A 6 -9.33 -0.25 7.04
C GLU A 6 -10.22 -0.68 8.23
N ARG A 7 -9.63 -1.16 9.33
CA ARG A 7 -10.41 -1.53 10.53
C ARG A 7 -11.06 -0.32 11.23
N THR A 8 -10.51 0.89 11.05
CA THR A 8 -10.96 2.10 11.77
C THR A 8 -12.03 2.87 11.00
N ILE A 9 -11.88 2.98 9.67
CA ILE A 9 -12.78 3.78 8.82
C ILE A 9 -13.42 3.01 7.68
N GLY A 10 -13.11 1.71 7.52
CA GLY A 10 -13.57 0.91 6.38
C GLY A 10 -13.03 1.46 5.06
N VAL A 11 -13.94 1.65 4.10
CA VAL A 11 -13.64 2.20 2.76
C VAL A 11 -13.98 3.69 2.61
N LYS A 12 -14.16 4.40 3.73
CA LYS A 12 -14.44 5.85 3.69
C LYS A 12 -13.24 6.63 3.11
N PRO A 13 -13.48 7.74 2.39
CA PRO A 13 -12.43 8.65 1.96
C PRO A 13 -11.60 9.19 3.12
N GLY A 14 -10.32 9.47 2.88
CA GLY A 14 -9.44 10.09 3.87
C GLY A 14 -9.74 11.58 4.02
N THR A 15 -9.49 12.13 5.20
CA THR A 15 -9.67 13.58 5.48
C THR A 15 -8.76 14.46 4.62
N GLY A 16 -7.66 13.92 4.09
CA GLY A 16 -6.79 14.58 3.11
C GLY A 16 -7.29 14.51 1.65
N GLY A 17 -8.52 14.07 1.40
CA GLY A 17 -9.12 14.02 0.06
C GLY A 17 -8.77 12.78 -0.77
N SER A 18 -8.00 11.83 -0.22
CA SER A 18 -7.70 10.57 -0.91
C SER A 18 -8.87 9.58 -0.83
N SER A 19 -8.84 8.54 -1.65
CA SER A 19 -9.76 7.40 -1.56
C SER A 19 -9.55 6.50 -0.32
N GLY A 20 -8.77 6.96 0.67
CA GLY A 20 -8.53 6.25 1.92
C GLY A 20 -7.72 4.96 1.70
N VAL A 21 -8.32 3.82 2.06
CA VAL A 21 -7.69 2.49 1.91
C VAL A 21 -7.30 2.20 0.46
N GLY A 22 -8.10 2.65 -0.51
CA GLY A 22 -7.81 2.43 -1.93
C GLY A 22 -6.47 3.05 -2.37
N TYR A 23 -6.22 4.30 -1.97
CA TYR A 23 -4.94 4.97 -2.20
C TYR A 23 -3.79 4.27 -1.48
N LEU A 24 -3.99 3.85 -0.22
CA LEU A 24 -2.93 3.19 0.54
C LEU A 24 -2.56 1.79 0.00
N LEU A 25 -3.50 1.09 -0.63
CA LEU A 25 -3.23 -0.20 -1.28
C LEU A 25 -2.34 -0.04 -2.52
N SER A 26 -2.51 1.05 -3.29
CA SER A 26 -1.75 1.26 -4.52
C SER A 26 -0.25 1.47 -4.28
N THR A 27 0.15 1.84 -3.05
CA THR A 27 1.55 2.09 -2.71
C THR A 27 2.35 0.85 -2.29
N LEU A 28 1.68 -0.27 -1.99
CA LEU A 28 2.34 -1.46 -1.43
C LEU A 28 3.25 -2.20 -2.43
N GLY A 29 2.98 -2.06 -3.73
CA GLY A 29 3.65 -2.80 -4.80
C GLY A 29 4.86 -2.11 -5.40
N GLN A 30 5.40 -1.06 -4.77
CA GLN A 30 6.48 -0.23 -5.32
C GLN A 30 7.74 -0.32 -4.44
N PRO A 31 8.56 -1.38 -4.58
CA PRO A 31 9.79 -1.53 -3.81
C PRO A 31 10.82 -0.48 -4.24
N VAL A 32 11.52 0.11 -3.26
CA VAL A 32 12.56 1.12 -3.51
C VAL A 32 13.77 0.53 -4.25
N PHE A 33 14.09 -0.74 -3.99
CA PHE A 33 15.22 -1.44 -4.61
C PHE A 33 14.72 -2.65 -5.40
N ALA A 34 14.11 -2.39 -6.57
CA ALA A 34 13.49 -3.42 -7.40
C ALA A 34 14.46 -4.56 -7.79
N ASP A 35 15.70 -4.23 -8.12
CA ASP A 35 16.71 -5.22 -8.53
C ASP A 35 17.07 -6.20 -7.41
N LEU A 36 17.19 -5.71 -6.17
CA LEU A 36 17.46 -6.55 -4.99
C LEU A 36 16.27 -7.46 -4.65
N TRP A 37 15.05 -7.08 -5.05
CA TRP A 37 13.89 -7.96 -4.92
C TRP A 37 13.87 -9.03 -6.02
N ALA A 38 14.15 -8.63 -7.27
CA ALA A 38 14.11 -9.51 -8.43
C ALA A 38 15.14 -10.64 -8.37
N ILE A 39 16.32 -10.41 -7.79
CA ILE A 39 17.37 -11.44 -7.69
C ILE A 39 16.93 -12.68 -6.90
N ARG A 40 15.98 -12.54 -5.96
CA ARG A 40 15.45 -13.66 -5.17
C ARG A 40 14.70 -14.71 -6.01
N ALA A 41 14.23 -14.35 -7.21
CA ALA A 41 13.52 -15.25 -8.11
C ALA A 41 14.47 -16.04 -9.05
N ARG A 42 15.78 -15.81 -8.96
CA ARG A 42 16.81 -16.46 -9.80
C ARG A 42 17.61 -17.53 -9.05
N LEU A 43 17.24 -17.82 -7.80
CA LEU A 43 17.74 -18.93 -6.98
C LEU A 43 16.78 -20.11 -7.07
#